data_AF-A0AAV0GPB4-F1
#
_entry.id   AF-A0AAV0GPB4-F1
#
_cell.length_a   1.000
_cell.length_b   1.000
_cell.length_c   1.000
_cell.angle_alpha   90.00
_cell.angle_beta   90.00
_cell.angle_gamma   90.00
#
_symmetry.space_group_name_H-M   'P 1'
#
loop_
_entity.id
_entity.type
_entity.pdbx_description
1 polymer ?
#
loop_
_entity_poly.entity_id
_entity_poly.type
_entity_poly.pdbx_seq_one_letter_code
_entity_poly.pdbx_strand_id
1 'polypeptide(L)'
;NGIPSFSVEIQNVGVSGCGIADIHVSCGWFSSARLVNPTVFRRLYYDDCLVNNGQPLGPTASLNFEYSNSFRYPLSVSSVSCC
;
A
#
# COMPACT_ATOMS: atom_id res chain seq x y z
N ASN A 1 9.54 16.38 20.59
CA ASN A 1 8.37 15.54 20.27
C ASN A 1 8.22 15.47 18.76
N GLY A 2 8.68 14.39 18.14
CA GLY A 2 8.56 14.18 16.70
C GLY A 2 7.27 13.47 16.33
N ILE A 3 6.86 13.57 15.06
CA ILE A 3 5.76 12.78 14.51
C ILE A 3 6.26 11.33 14.39
N PRO A 4 5.53 10.32 14.92
CA PRO A 4 5.97 8.94 14.80
C PRO A 4 6.00 8.50 13.34
N SER A 5 6.90 7.56 13.04
CA SER A 5 7.01 6.90 11.74
C SER A 5 6.52 5.47 11.82
N PHE A 6 5.85 5.03 10.77
CA PHE A 6 5.32 3.68 10.62
C PHE A 6 5.78 3.10 9.28
N SER A 7 6.41 1.94 9.34
CA SER A 7 6.81 1.17 8.17
C SER A 7 5.66 0.24 7.76
N VAL A 8 5.34 0.23 6.48
CA VAL A 8 4.36 -0.67 5.86
C VAL A 8 5.12 -1.56 4.89
N GLU A 9 4.79 -2.85 4.93
CA GLU A 9 5.28 -3.83 3.99
C GLU A 9 4.09 -4.57 3.37
N ILE A 10 4.04 -4.61 2.04
CA ILE A 10 3.03 -5.32 1.26
C ILE A 10 3.77 -6.41 0.50
N GLN A 11 3.43 -7.66 0.77
CA GLN A 11 4.09 -8.83 0.16
C GLN A 11 3.10 -9.64 -0.67
N ASN A 12 3.46 -9.96 -1.91
CA ASN A 12 2.77 -10.99 -2.67
C ASN A 12 3.34 -12.37 -2.29
N VAL A 13 2.69 -13.02 -1.31
CA VAL A 13 3.09 -14.34 -0.80
C VAL A 13 2.59 -15.50 -1.69
N GLY A 14 1.98 -15.20 -2.85
CA GLY A 14 1.46 -16.21 -3.78
C GLY A 14 2.57 -16.99 -4.50
N VAL A 15 2.32 -18.29 -4.68
CA VAL A 15 3.24 -19.24 -5.35
C VAL A 15 2.90 -19.41 -6.84
N SER A 16 1.69 -19.01 -7.25
CA SER A 16 1.20 -19.13 -8.62
C SER A 16 1.79 -18.03 -9.50
N GLY A 17 2.42 -18.39 -10.63
CA GLY A 17 3.19 -17.52 -11.54
C GLY A 17 2.46 -16.38 -12.25
N CYS A 18 1.32 -15.93 -11.72
CA CYS A 18 0.59 -14.73 -12.12
C CYS A 18 0.92 -13.61 -11.12
N GLY A 19 1.33 -12.44 -11.63
CA GLY A 19 1.48 -11.24 -10.83
C GLY A 19 0.13 -10.70 -10.37
N ILE A 20 0.08 -10.08 -9.21
CA ILE A 20 -1.14 -9.43 -8.73
C ILE A 20 -1.08 -7.96 -9.11
N ALA A 21 -1.99 -7.51 -9.97
CA ALA A 21 -2.13 -6.13 -10.38
C ALA A 21 -3.32 -5.46 -9.69
N ASP A 22 -3.43 -4.14 -9.87
CA ASP A 22 -4.56 -3.33 -9.41
C ASP A 22 -4.92 -3.62 -7.94
N ILE A 23 -3.91 -3.52 -7.08
CA ILE A 23 -4.01 -3.82 -5.65
C ILE A 23 -4.60 -2.59 -4.95
N HIS A 24 -5.83 -2.72 -4.48
CA HIS A 24 -6.52 -1.72 -3.68
C HIS A 24 -6.46 -2.09 -2.20
N VAL A 25 -6.16 -1.10 -1.37
CA VAL A 25 -6.04 -1.21 0.09
C VAL A 25 -7.01 -0.24 0.73
N SER A 26 -7.85 -0.76 1.62
CA SER A 26 -8.66 0.05 2.53
C SER A 26 -7.71 0.75 3.51
N CYS A 27 -7.76 2.09 3.46
CA CYS A 27 -6.83 2.96 4.15
C CYS A 27 -7.52 4.13 4.87
N GLY A 28 -8.86 4.14 4.90
CA GLY A 28 -9.70 5.19 5.47
C GLY A 28 -9.29 6.60 5.03
N TRP A 29 -9.06 7.47 6.02
CA TRP A 29 -8.55 8.82 5.83
C TRP A 29 -7.02 8.89 5.89
N PHE A 30 -6.34 7.99 5.18
CA PHE A 30 -4.87 7.93 5.16
C PHE A 30 -4.27 9.31 4.87
N SER A 31 -3.33 9.73 5.72
CA SER A 31 -2.60 10.97 5.62
C SER A 31 -1.20 10.76 6.19
N SER A 32 -0.23 11.51 5.69
CA SER A 32 1.15 11.45 6.16
C SER A 32 1.75 12.85 6.19
N ALA A 33 2.44 13.17 7.27
CA ALA A 33 3.23 14.39 7.41
C ALA A 33 4.51 14.36 6.55
N ARG A 34 4.98 13.17 6.17
CA ARG A 34 6.08 12.98 5.22
C ARG A 34 5.55 12.55 3.87
N LEU A 35 6.21 13.01 2.80
CA LEU A 35 5.85 12.63 1.44
C LEU A 35 6.09 11.12 1.25
N VAL A 36 5.00 10.39 1.04
CA VAL A 36 5.04 8.99 0.58
C VAL A 36 5.12 8.99 -0.93
N ASN A 37 5.94 8.12 -1.52
CA ASN A 37 6.06 8.03 -2.96
C ASN A 37 4.71 7.61 -3.59
N PRO A 38 4.06 8.47 -4.40
CA PRO A 38 2.75 8.18 -4.96
C PRO A 38 2.77 7.03 -5.98
N THR A 39 3.94 6.64 -6.49
CA THR A 39 4.08 5.46 -7.36
C THR A 39 4.05 4.14 -6.58
N VAL A 40 4.33 4.19 -5.28
CA VAL A 40 4.33 3.01 -4.39
C VAL A 40 2.99 2.89 -3.67
N PHE A 41 2.49 4.00 -3.11
CA PHE A 41 1.23 4.03 -2.38
C PHE A 41 0.58 5.40 -2.49
N ARG A 42 -0.67 5.46 -2.95
CA ARG A 42 -1.43 6.71 -3.02
C ARG A 42 -2.90 6.47 -2.71
N ARG A 43 -3.52 7.43 -2.01
CA ARG A 43 -4.97 7.44 -1.79
C ARG A 43 -5.68 7.98 -3.02
N LEU A 44 -6.56 7.19 -3.62
CA LEU A 44 -7.42 7.60 -4.74
C LEU A 44 -8.70 8.27 -4.23
N TYR A 45 -9.32 7.66 -3.21
CA TYR A 45 -10.56 8.15 -2.61
C TYR A 45 -10.62 7.83 -1.11
N TYR A 46 -11.71 8.22 -0.44
CA TYR A 46 -11.98 7.76 0.92
C TYR A 46 -11.94 6.24 0.96
N ASP A 47 -11.12 5.70 1.85
CA ASP A 47 -10.96 4.26 2.06
C ASP A 47 -10.48 3.46 0.84
N ASP A 48 -9.90 4.15 -0.15
CA ASP A 48 -9.35 3.52 -1.35
C ASP A 48 -7.94 4.04 -1.64
N CYS A 49 -6.95 3.17 -1.43
CA CYS A 49 -5.55 3.40 -1.75
C CYS A 49 -5.03 2.41 -2.79
N LEU A 50 -4.34 2.93 -3.80
CA LEU A 50 -3.69 2.16 -4.85
C LEU A 50 -2.24 1.87 -4.50
N VAL A 51 -1.85 0.61 -4.66
CA VAL A 51 -0.47 0.14 -4.48
C VAL A 51 0.22 0.00 -5.83
N ASN A 52 1.52 0.27 -5.86
CA ASN A 52 2.39 0.09 -7.04
C ASN A 52 1.88 0.78 -8.31
N ASN A 53 1.12 1.87 -8.18
CA ASN A 53 0.44 2.53 -9.29
C ASN A 53 -0.40 1.56 -10.17
N GLY A 54 -0.97 0.52 -9.56
CA GLY A 54 -1.75 -0.53 -10.23
C GLY A 54 -0.92 -1.54 -11.02
N GLN A 55 0.41 -1.39 -11.06
CA GLN A 55 1.29 -2.31 -11.76
C GLN A 55 1.37 -3.67 -11.06
N PRO A 56 1.53 -4.76 -11.82
CA PRO A 56 1.63 -6.10 -11.27
C PRO A 56 2.79 -6.21 -10.28
N LEU A 57 2.48 -6.69 -9.09
CA LEU A 57 3.44 -7.15 -8.10
C LEU A 57 3.69 -8.64 -8.36
N GLY A 58 4.91 -8.95 -8.80
CA GLY A 58 5.31 -10.32 -9.14
C GLY A 58 5.17 -11.29 -7.95
N PRO A 59 5.12 -12.60 -8.21
CA PRO A 59 5.22 -13.61 -7.16
C PRO A 59 6.48 -13.35 -6.33
N THR A 60 6.38 -13.44 -5.00
CA THR A 60 7.45 -13.16 -4.02
C THR A 60 7.98 -11.72 -3.96
N ALA A 61 7.43 -10.80 -4.77
CA ALA A 61 7.79 -9.39 -4.69
C ALA A 61 7.13 -8.72 -3.49
N SER A 62 7.86 -7.79 -2.87
CA SER A 62 7.35 -6.94 -1.80
C SER A 62 7.63 -5.47 -2.06
N LEU A 63 6.78 -4.62 -1.50
CA LEU A 63 6.92 -3.17 -1.49
C LEU A 63 6.93 -2.70 -0.06
N ASN A 64 7.86 -1.79 0.24
CA ASN A 64 7.91 -1.12 1.51
C ASN A 64 7.82 0.38 1.33
N PHE A 65 7.15 1.04 2.27
CA PHE A 65 7.15 2.49 2.38
C PHE A 65 6.98 2.89 3.85
N GLU A 66 7.43 4.09 4.17
CA GLU A 66 7.27 4.68 5.50
C GLU A 66 6.34 5.88 5.41
N TYR A 67 5.44 6.01 6.39
CA TYR A 67 4.62 7.20 6.56
C TYR A 67 4.76 7.73 7.99
N SER A 68 4.51 9.03 8.17
CA SER A 68 4.56 9.65 9.49
C SER A 68 3.21 10.25 9.85
N ASN A 69 2.61 9.80 10.93
CA ASN A 69 1.35 10.35 11.43
C ASN A 69 1.27 10.16 12.95
N SER A 70 0.33 10.83 13.62
CA SER A 70 0.06 10.70 15.05
C SER A 70 -0.40 9.30 15.47
N PHE A 71 -0.96 8.52 14.54
CA PHE A 71 -1.46 7.16 14.80
C PHE A 71 -1.26 6.23 13.61
N ARG A 72 -1.34 4.91 13.85
CA ARG A 72 -1.29 3.89 12.79
C ARG A 72 -2.65 3.78 12.10
N TYR A 73 -2.65 3.78 10.78
CA TYR A 73 -3.84 3.40 10.01
C TYR A 73 -3.97 1.88 9.95
N PRO A 74 -5.18 1.33 10.18
CA PRO A 74 -5.46 -0.06 9.82
C PRO A 74 -5.50 -0.16 8.29
N LEU A 75 -4.49 -0.82 7.72
CA LEU A 75 -4.42 -1.07 6.28
C LEU A 75 -4.86 -2.51 6.01
N SER A 76 -5.84 -2.71 5.15
CA SER A 76 -6.31 -4.04 4.75
C SER A 76 -6.49 -4.11 3.24
N VAL A 77 -6.17 -5.25 2.64
CA VAL A 77 -6.37 -5.46 1.20
C VAL A 77 -7.88 -5.52 0.93
N SER A 78 -8.36 -4.65 0.04
CA SER A 78 -9.75 -4.56 -0.37
C SER A 78 -10.02 -5.41 -1.61
N SER A 79 -9.21 -5.22 -2.65
CA SER A 79 -9.34 -5.98 -3.90
C SER A 79 -7.99 -6.12 -4.59
N VAL A 80 -7.91 -7.17 -5.41
CA VAL A 80 -6.72 -7.51 -6.19
C VAL A 80 -7.17 -8.09 -7.54
N SER A 81 -6.42 -7.82 -8.60
CA SER A 81 -6.62 -8.45 -9.91
C SER A 81 -5.51 -9.44 -10.20
N CYS A 82 -5.86 -10.67 -10.54
CA CYS A 82 -4.92 -11.63 -11.13
C CYS A 82 -4.81 -11.35 -12.63
N CYS A 83 -3.58 -11.36 -13.16
CA CYS A 83 -3.30 -11.27 -14.60
C CYS A 83 -3.40 -12.62 -15.34
#